data_AF-A0A536L1G0-F1
#
_entry.id   AF-A0A536L1G0-F1
#
_cell.length_a   1.000
_cell.length_b   1.000
_cell.length_c   1.000
_cell.angle_alpha   90.00
_cell.angle_beta   90.00
_cell.angle_gamma   90.00
#
_symmetry.space_group_name_H-M   'P 1'
#
loop_
_entity.id
_entity.type
_entity.pdbx_description
1 polymer ?
#
loop_
_entity_poly.entity_id
_entity_poly.type
_entity_poly.pdbx_seq_one_letter_code
_entity_poly.pdbx_strand_id
1 'polypeptide(L)'
;MLSHATARDWLIPYADGMLAADERRRIDGHIAGCAACAAELREVRELNLLLVTLPPAPPTSVAPFWLKLQAILPQRRTLRIPTFIGYRRVGLAFAVASIAVLAAAATAFAAPSALPDNPLYPVKLFEEDVHLALSAANDRVSVQLQQAGERLREAQAMAANHKPRLAESSLRAYTIMVDDVAVSLKSPTTPKANKDALHALRARLGAVERENANRDDDVAAIKQLVAAAVDELDRIEQQESATPPTLVVGEQATPDPTPVVTPKPTPRATPTDDGDRHEHRD
;
A
#
# COMPACT_ATOMS: atom_id res chain seq x y z
N MET A 1 -19.78 9.13 -37.70
CA MET A 1 -19.12 10.43 -37.95
C MET A 1 -19.04 11.16 -36.63
N LEU A 2 -17.89 11.77 -36.29
CA LEU A 2 -17.79 12.52 -35.03
C LEU A 2 -18.68 13.75 -35.07
N SER A 3 -19.34 14.02 -33.94
CA SER A 3 -20.05 15.28 -33.74
C SER A 3 -19.04 16.43 -33.56
N HIS A 4 -19.44 17.65 -33.89
CA HIS A 4 -18.59 18.83 -33.73
C HIS A 4 -18.23 19.11 -32.25
N ALA A 5 -19.12 18.81 -31.32
CA ALA A 5 -18.87 18.97 -29.88
C ALA A 5 -17.78 17.99 -29.41
N THR A 6 -17.94 16.71 -29.75
CA THR A 6 -16.95 15.67 -29.40
C THR A 6 -15.59 15.93 -30.07
N ALA A 7 -15.59 16.42 -31.31
CA ALA A 7 -14.35 16.77 -32.00
C ALA A 7 -13.61 17.90 -31.28
N ARG A 8 -14.32 18.92 -30.77
CA ARG A 8 -13.75 20.05 -30.04
C ARG A 8 -13.14 19.62 -28.69
N ASP A 9 -13.81 18.74 -27.96
CA ASP A 9 -13.29 18.20 -26.69
C ASP A 9 -11.99 17.40 -26.88
N TRP A 10 -11.81 16.80 -28.07
CA TRP A 10 -10.65 15.97 -28.39
C TRP A 10 -9.48 16.76 -29.01
N LEU A 11 -9.63 18.06 -29.31
CA LEU A 11 -8.59 18.87 -29.94
C LEU A 11 -7.33 19.03 -29.07
N ILE A 12 -7.50 19.26 -27.77
CA ILE A 12 -6.41 19.44 -26.81
C ILE A 12 -5.58 18.15 -26.67
N PRO A 13 -6.17 16.99 -26.28
CA PRO A 13 -5.40 15.74 -26.21
C PRO A 13 -4.81 15.35 -27.58
N TYR A 14 -5.44 15.77 -28.69
CA TYR A 14 -4.91 15.50 -30.03
C TYR A 14 -3.65 16.30 -30.32
N ALA A 15 -3.64 17.57 -29.95
CA ALA A 15 -2.49 18.46 -30.04
C ALA A 15 -1.34 18.00 -29.15
N ASP A 16 -1.65 17.47 -27.96
CA ASP A 16 -0.66 16.99 -26.98
C ASP A 16 -0.15 15.57 -27.25
N GLY A 17 -0.67 14.88 -28.27
CA GLY A 17 -0.21 13.53 -28.61
C GLY A 17 -0.91 12.39 -27.85
N MET A 18 -1.90 12.69 -27.00
CA MET A 18 -2.44 11.77 -25.99
C MET A 18 -3.59 10.86 -26.44
N LEU A 19 -4.16 11.02 -27.65
CA LEU A 19 -5.19 10.09 -28.15
C LEU A 19 -4.62 8.76 -28.64
N ALA A 20 -5.41 7.70 -28.49
CA ALA A 20 -5.14 6.41 -29.08
C ALA A 20 -5.18 6.46 -30.63
N ALA A 21 -4.49 5.51 -31.28
CA ALA A 21 -4.28 5.53 -32.73
C ALA A 21 -5.57 5.39 -33.56
N ASP A 22 -6.60 4.76 -33.02
CA ASP A 22 -7.93 4.65 -33.63
C ASP A 22 -8.73 5.94 -33.47
N GLU A 23 -8.68 6.61 -32.32
CA GLU A 23 -9.34 7.89 -32.08
C GLU A 23 -8.70 9.02 -32.90
N ARG A 24 -7.36 9.02 -33.01
CA ARG A 24 -6.59 9.94 -33.83
C ARG A 24 -7.04 9.89 -35.31
N ARG A 25 -7.21 8.69 -35.87
CA ARG A 25 -7.70 8.54 -37.25
C ARG A 25 -9.10 9.11 -37.45
N ARG A 26 -9.96 9.03 -36.44
CA ARG A 26 -11.34 9.54 -36.53
C ARG A 26 -11.38 11.06 -36.48
N ILE A 27 -10.55 11.70 -35.66
CA ILE A 27 -10.46 13.16 -35.61
C ILE A 27 -9.73 13.71 -36.84
N ASP A 28 -8.71 13.02 -37.36
CA ASP A 28 -8.02 13.36 -38.62
C ASP A 28 -9.02 13.43 -39.79
N GLY A 29 -9.93 12.46 -39.89
CA GLY A 29 -11.00 12.47 -40.88
C GLY A 29 -11.98 13.64 -40.70
N HIS A 30 -12.22 14.09 -39.46
CA HIS A 30 -13.12 15.21 -39.18
C HIS A 30 -12.49 16.57 -39.50
N ILE A 31 -11.23 16.80 -39.10
CA ILE A 31 -10.53 18.06 -39.35
C ILE A 31 -10.22 18.27 -40.84
N ALA A 32 -10.08 17.19 -41.61
CA ALA A 32 -9.96 17.27 -43.07
C ALA A 32 -11.24 17.80 -43.74
N GLY A 33 -12.41 17.61 -43.12
CA GLY A 33 -13.72 18.03 -43.63
C GLY A 33 -14.31 19.27 -42.95
N CYS A 34 -13.78 19.73 -41.83
CA CYS A 34 -14.32 20.84 -41.04
C CYS A 34 -13.29 21.97 -40.86
N ALA A 35 -13.50 23.09 -41.56
CA ALA A 35 -12.61 24.24 -41.49
C ALA A 35 -12.57 24.92 -40.12
N ALA A 36 -13.67 24.87 -39.35
CA ALA A 36 -13.76 25.45 -38.01
C ALA A 36 -12.85 24.69 -37.02
N CYS A 37 -12.95 23.36 -36.96
CA CYS A 37 -12.09 22.54 -36.10
C CYS A 37 -10.61 22.63 -36.52
N ALA A 38 -10.33 22.76 -37.82
CA ALA A 38 -8.96 22.98 -38.31
C ALA A 38 -8.40 24.37 -37.92
N ALA A 39 -9.25 25.38 -37.75
CA ALA A 39 -8.85 26.70 -37.26
C ALA A 39 -8.56 26.67 -35.75
N GLU A 40 -9.46 26.11 -34.94
CA GLU A 40 -9.27 25.97 -33.50
C GLU A 40 -7.98 25.18 -33.17
N LEU A 41 -7.69 24.11 -33.93
CA LEU A 41 -6.45 23.36 -33.77
C LEU A 41 -5.19 24.19 -34.03
N ARG A 42 -5.24 25.15 -34.98
CA ARG A 42 -4.12 26.05 -35.25
C ARG A 42 -3.88 27.00 -34.08
N GLU A 43 -4.94 27.55 -33.50
CA GLU A 43 -4.85 28.44 -32.32
C GLU A 43 -4.23 27.70 -31.12
N VAL A 44 -4.66 26.46 -30.85
CA VAL A 44 -4.09 25.64 -29.77
C VAL A 44 -2.60 25.35 -30.01
N ARG A 45 -2.21 25.04 -31.26
CA ARG A 45 -0.80 24.80 -31.60
C ARG A 45 0.05 26.06 -31.51
N GLU A 46 -0.49 27.21 -31.90
CA GLU A 46 0.18 28.50 -31.79
C GLU A 46 0.45 28.85 -30.32
N LEU A 47 -0.53 28.63 -29.43
CA LEU A 47 -0.34 28.79 -27.99
C LEU A 47 0.74 27.84 -27.45
N ASN A 48 0.75 26.57 -27.88
CA ASN A 48 1.76 25.60 -27.45
C ASN A 48 3.18 25.99 -27.94
N LEU A 49 3.29 26.56 -29.14
CA LEU A 49 4.56 27.11 -29.64
C LEU A 49 5.05 28.28 -28.78
N LEU A 50 4.17 29.18 -28.34
CA LEU A 50 4.53 30.25 -27.40
C LEU A 50 5.02 29.68 -26.07
N LEU A 51 4.43 28.59 -25.58
CA LEU A 51 4.89 27.92 -24.37
C LEU A 51 6.29 27.32 -24.50
N VAL A 52 6.64 26.78 -25.68
CA VAL A 52 7.98 26.24 -25.97
C VAL A 52 9.04 27.35 -26.07
N THR A 53 8.64 28.61 -26.33
CA THR A 53 9.58 29.74 -26.31
C THR A 53 9.94 30.24 -24.91
N LEU A 54 9.27 29.77 -23.86
CA LEU A 54 9.67 30.11 -22.51
C LEU A 54 11.06 29.52 -22.23
N PRO A 55 11.95 30.28 -21.57
CA PRO A 55 13.23 29.74 -21.16
C PRO A 55 12.99 28.49 -20.30
N PRO A 56 13.74 27.39 -20.52
CA PRO A 56 13.60 26.20 -19.69
C PRO A 56 13.78 26.61 -18.23
N ALA A 57 12.84 26.17 -17.38
CA ALA A 57 12.94 26.42 -15.95
C ALA A 57 14.33 25.97 -15.48
N PRO A 58 15.09 26.84 -14.77
CA PRO A 58 16.41 26.45 -14.32
C PRO A 58 16.26 25.19 -13.47
N PRO A 59 17.13 24.16 -13.64
CA PRO A 59 17.06 22.99 -12.79
C PRO A 59 17.16 23.47 -11.34
N THR A 60 16.17 23.12 -10.52
CA THR A 60 16.21 23.35 -9.08
C THR A 60 17.30 22.44 -8.51
N SER A 61 18.54 22.87 -8.66
CA SER A 61 19.67 22.16 -8.09
C SER A 61 19.60 22.32 -6.59
N VAL A 62 19.67 21.20 -5.88
CA VAL A 62 19.91 21.18 -4.43
C VAL A 62 21.33 21.68 -4.09
N ALA A 63 22.20 21.82 -5.10
CA ALA A 63 23.57 22.30 -4.96
C ALA A 63 23.69 23.71 -4.33
N PRO A 64 23.03 24.78 -4.82
CA PRO A 64 23.05 26.11 -4.19
C PRO A 64 22.48 26.10 -2.77
N PHE A 65 21.51 25.22 -2.47
CA PHE A 65 21.03 25.02 -1.10
C PHE A 65 22.13 24.45 -0.20
N TRP A 66 22.81 23.38 -0.64
CA TRP A 66 23.93 22.78 0.08
C TRP A 66 25.12 23.73 0.26
N LEU A 67 25.43 24.55 -0.74
CA LEU A 67 26.47 25.57 -0.62
C LEU A 67 26.11 26.66 0.40
N LYS A 68 24.87 27.16 0.40
CA LYS A 68 24.41 28.13 1.40
C LYS A 68 24.41 27.52 2.81
N LEU A 69 24.01 26.27 2.94
CA LEU A 69 24.03 25.55 4.22
C LEU A 69 25.47 25.37 4.73
N GLN A 70 26.40 25.02 3.84
CA GLN A 70 27.82 24.86 4.19
C GLN A 70 28.48 26.19 4.62
N ALA A 71 28.00 27.32 4.09
CA ALA A 71 28.48 28.65 4.49
C ALA A 71 27.92 29.11 5.86
N ILE A 72 26.76 28.61 6.27
CA ILE A 72 26.12 28.95 7.56
C ILE A 72 26.57 27.99 8.68
N LEU A 73 26.95 26.77 8.32
CA LEU A 73 27.46 25.80 9.27
C LEU A 73 28.85 26.24 9.79
N PRO A 74 29.09 26.19 11.12
CA PRO A 74 30.39 26.55 11.67
C PRO A 74 31.46 25.64 11.06
N GLN A 75 32.42 26.25 10.35
CA GLN A 75 33.62 25.58 9.86
C GLN A 75 34.25 24.84 11.04
N ARG A 76 34.29 23.50 10.97
CA ARG A 76 34.86 22.66 12.02
C ARG A 76 36.31 23.09 12.25
N ARG A 77 36.54 23.87 13.32
CA ARG A 77 37.86 23.93 13.95
C ARG A 77 38.20 22.49 14.32
N THR A 78 39.24 21.96 13.70
CA THR A 78 39.77 20.64 14.04
C THR A 78 40.35 20.72 15.45
N LEU A 79 39.51 20.54 16.45
CA LEU A 79 39.94 20.27 17.81
C LEU A 79 40.66 18.92 17.76
N ARG A 80 41.97 18.94 17.97
CA ARG A 80 42.82 17.75 18.02
C ARG A 80 42.52 17.03 19.33
N ILE A 81 41.48 16.20 19.33
CA ILE A 81 41.07 15.41 20.49
C ILE A 81 42.06 14.24 20.63
N PRO A 82 42.70 14.03 21.80
CA PRO A 82 43.61 12.91 22.01
C PRO A 82 42.83 11.58 21.88
N THR A 83 43.34 10.68 21.04
CA THR A 83 42.67 9.44 20.65
C THR A 83 42.77 8.37 21.74
N PHE A 84 41.72 8.22 22.55
CA PHE A 84 41.51 7.04 23.39
C PHE A 84 40.96 5.88 22.52
N ILE A 85 41.87 5.09 21.96
CA ILE A 85 41.58 4.04 20.95
C ILE A 85 40.71 2.89 21.52
N GLY A 86 40.80 2.59 22.82
CA GLY A 86 40.02 1.53 23.46
C GLY A 86 38.51 1.83 23.55
N TYR A 87 38.15 3.07 23.85
CA TYR A 87 36.75 3.51 23.93
C TYR A 87 36.20 3.93 22.57
N ARG A 88 37.00 3.94 21.50
CA ARG A 88 36.56 4.43 20.19
C ARG A 88 35.51 3.53 19.54
N ARG A 89 35.55 2.21 19.79
CA ARG A 89 34.54 1.27 19.28
C ARG A 89 33.25 1.34 20.09
N VAL A 90 33.35 1.45 21.41
CA VAL A 90 32.19 1.60 22.31
C VAL A 90 31.55 2.97 22.13
N GLY A 91 32.34 4.03 22.02
CA GLY A 91 31.89 5.38 21.76
C GLY A 91 31.29 5.56 20.36
N LEU A 92 31.83 4.86 19.34
CA LEU A 92 31.21 4.84 18.02
C LEU A 92 29.91 4.04 18.02
N ALA A 93 29.86 2.88 18.68
CA ALA A 93 28.63 2.11 18.83
C ALA A 93 27.57 2.91 19.61
N PHE A 94 27.96 3.60 20.67
CA PHE A 94 27.07 4.46 21.45
C PHE A 94 26.64 5.68 20.65
N ALA A 95 27.51 6.32 19.87
CA ALA A 95 27.16 7.45 19.01
C ALA A 95 26.24 7.01 17.87
N VAL A 96 26.48 5.86 17.23
CA VAL A 96 25.60 5.30 16.21
C VAL A 96 24.25 4.91 16.82
N ALA A 97 24.23 4.29 18.00
CA ALA A 97 23.00 3.99 18.72
C ALA A 97 22.27 5.27 19.14
N SER A 98 22.99 6.31 19.58
CA SER A 98 22.43 7.61 19.94
C SER A 98 21.84 8.32 18.73
N ILE A 99 22.53 8.30 17.59
CA ILE A 99 22.04 8.87 16.33
C ILE A 99 20.85 8.05 15.81
N ALA A 100 20.87 6.73 15.91
CA ALA A 100 19.74 5.88 15.56
C ALA A 100 18.53 6.15 16.47
N VAL A 101 18.75 6.29 17.78
CA VAL A 101 17.71 6.63 18.76
C VAL A 101 17.20 8.06 18.56
N LEU A 102 18.06 9.03 18.25
CA LEU A 102 17.65 10.42 17.97
C LEU A 102 16.97 10.54 16.61
N ALA A 103 17.40 9.79 15.59
CA ALA A 103 16.73 9.72 14.30
C ALA A 103 15.37 9.03 14.45
N ALA A 104 15.28 7.96 15.24
CA ALA A 104 14.01 7.30 15.58
C ALA A 104 13.09 8.19 16.43
N ALA A 105 13.64 8.96 17.38
CA ALA A 105 12.87 9.87 18.23
C ALA A 105 12.41 11.12 17.46
N ALA A 106 13.25 11.70 16.59
CA ALA A 106 12.88 12.85 15.77
C ALA A 106 11.84 12.48 14.68
N THR A 107 11.81 11.22 14.23
CA THR A 107 10.79 10.71 13.32
C THR A 107 9.49 10.34 14.07
N ALA A 108 9.57 9.80 15.28
CA ALA A 108 8.41 9.39 16.07
C ALA A 108 7.41 10.52 16.42
N PHE A 109 7.85 11.79 16.48
CA PHE A 109 6.95 12.89 16.86
C PHE A 109 6.38 13.71 15.68
N ALA A 110 6.81 13.46 14.44
CA ALA A 110 6.35 14.24 13.27
C ALA A 110 6.06 13.41 12.00
N ALA A 111 6.63 12.20 11.87
CA ALA A 111 6.38 11.34 10.71
C ALA A 111 4.98 10.69 10.70
N PRO A 112 4.38 10.26 11.84
CA PRO A 112 3.08 9.59 11.82
C PRO A 112 1.95 10.48 11.26
N SER A 113 2.07 11.79 11.48
CA SER A 113 1.12 12.82 11.03
C SER A 113 1.52 13.48 9.70
N ALA A 114 2.57 12.99 9.03
CA ALA A 114 2.95 13.50 7.72
C ALA A 114 1.82 13.23 6.71
N LEU A 115 1.26 14.31 6.18
CA LEU A 115 0.29 14.31 5.10
C LEU A 115 1.01 14.30 3.74
N PRO A 116 0.32 13.97 2.62
CA PRO A 116 0.92 13.91 1.29
C PRO A 116 1.61 15.19 0.82
N ASP A 117 1.31 16.34 1.43
CA ASP A 117 1.90 17.65 1.14
C ASP A 117 3.17 17.95 1.96
N ASN A 118 3.55 17.09 2.91
CA ASN A 118 4.69 17.28 3.79
C ASN A 118 5.98 16.69 3.18
N PRO A 119 7.13 17.38 3.25
CA PRO A 119 8.41 16.86 2.74
C PRO A 119 8.86 15.54 3.36
N LEU A 120 8.37 15.18 4.55
CA LEU A 120 8.69 13.93 5.23
C LEU A 120 7.77 12.77 4.82
N TYR A 121 6.78 12.99 3.95
CA TYR A 121 5.85 11.94 3.50
C TYR A 121 6.53 10.72 2.86
N PRO A 122 7.59 10.86 2.02
CA PRO A 122 8.31 9.71 1.50
C PRO A 122 8.96 8.84 2.58
N VAL A 123 9.35 9.44 3.71
CA VAL A 123 9.92 8.72 4.85
C VAL A 123 8.84 7.90 5.56
N LYS A 124 7.64 8.45 5.72
CA LYS A 124 6.48 7.73 6.27
C LYS A 124 6.15 6.49 5.43
N LEU A 125 6.08 6.63 4.11
CA LEU A 125 5.83 5.51 3.20
C LEU A 125 6.89 4.41 3.36
N PHE A 126 8.16 4.78 3.44
CA PHE A 126 9.25 3.82 3.64
C PHE A 126 9.14 3.08 4.99
N GLU A 127 8.82 3.80 6.06
CA GLU A 127 8.60 3.20 7.39
C GLU A 127 7.43 2.20 7.37
N GLU A 128 6.33 2.57 6.71
CA GLU A 128 5.16 1.71 6.52
C GLU A 128 5.48 0.44 5.70
N ASP A 129 6.28 0.57 4.64
CA ASP A 129 6.73 -0.57 3.81
C ASP A 129 7.64 -1.52 4.60
N VAL A 130 8.58 -0.98 5.39
CA VAL A 130 9.46 -1.78 6.26
C VAL A 130 8.64 -2.49 7.33
N HIS A 131 7.67 -1.79 7.94
CA HIS A 131 6.78 -2.39 8.93
C HIS A 131 5.97 -3.55 8.33
N LEU A 132 5.42 -3.37 7.13
CA LEU A 132 4.68 -4.42 6.42
C LEU A 132 5.58 -5.61 6.03
N ALA A 133 6.82 -5.35 5.62
CA ALA A 133 7.79 -6.39 5.26
C ALA A 133 8.24 -7.23 6.46
N LEU A 134 8.32 -6.62 7.65
CA LEU A 134 8.71 -7.31 8.90
C LEU A 134 7.51 -7.95 9.62
N SER A 135 6.28 -7.61 9.24
CA SER A 135 5.07 -8.16 9.84
C SER A 135 4.93 -9.65 9.55
N ALA A 136 4.52 -10.43 10.55
CA ALA A 136 4.28 -11.86 10.40
C ALA A 136 3.12 -12.12 9.41
N ALA A 137 3.14 -13.27 8.72
CA ALA A 137 2.12 -13.60 7.71
C ALA A 137 0.69 -13.54 8.26
N ASN A 138 0.49 -13.90 9.53
CA ASN A 138 -0.82 -13.90 10.19
C ASN A 138 -1.34 -12.47 10.50
N ASP A 139 -0.44 -11.51 10.72
CA ASP A 139 -0.76 -10.12 11.09
C ASP A 139 -0.69 -9.17 9.88
N ARG A 140 -0.20 -9.65 8.74
CA ARG A 140 0.00 -8.82 7.55
C ARG A 140 -1.30 -8.15 7.08
N VAL A 141 -2.41 -8.87 7.09
CA VAL A 141 -3.72 -8.36 6.68
C VAL A 141 -4.22 -7.27 7.63
N SER A 142 -4.04 -7.43 8.95
CA SER A 142 -4.48 -6.41 9.91
C SER A 142 -3.63 -5.14 9.78
N VAL A 143 -2.33 -5.26 9.52
CA VAL A 143 -1.44 -4.13 9.22
C VAL A 143 -1.84 -3.41 7.93
N GLN A 144 -2.19 -4.15 6.87
CA GLN A 144 -2.68 -3.55 5.62
C GLN A 144 -4.00 -2.80 5.81
N LEU A 145 -4.94 -3.36 6.58
CA LEU A 145 -6.19 -2.69 6.93
C LEU A 145 -5.94 -1.40 7.73
N GLN A 146 -4.95 -1.42 8.63
CA GLN A 146 -4.54 -0.22 9.36
C GLN A 146 -3.97 0.86 8.42
N GLN A 147 -3.07 0.48 7.50
CA GLN A 147 -2.50 1.39 6.49
C GLN A 147 -3.58 1.94 5.54
N ALA A 148 -4.54 1.12 5.12
CA ALA A 148 -5.70 1.58 4.35
C ALA A 148 -6.50 2.63 5.14
N GLY A 149 -6.69 2.42 6.44
CA GLY A 149 -7.32 3.38 7.33
C GLY A 149 -6.55 4.71 7.45
N GLU A 150 -5.21 4.65 7.40
CA GLU A 150 -4.35 5.84 7.34
C GLU A 150 -4.57 6.63 6.04
N ARG A 151 -4.61 5.95 4.89
CA ARG A 151 -4.88 6.59 3.58
C ARG A 151 -6.22 7.31 3.55
N LEU A 152 -7.27 6.76 4.14
CA LEU A 152 -8.57 7.45 4.25
C LEU A 152 -8.50 8.68 5.14
N ARG A 153 -7.73 8.63 6.25
CA ARG A 153 -7.55 9.80 7.11
C ARG A 153 -6.78 10.91 6.39
N GLU A 154 -5.76 10.55 5.61
CA GLU A 154 -5.04 11.49 4.75
C GLU A 154 -5.95 12.10 3.69
N ALA A 155 -6.78 11.29 3.04
CA ALA A 155 -7.76 11.76 2.06
C ALA A 155 -8.74 12.76 2.69
N GLN A 156 -9.26 12.46 3.88
CA GLN A 156 -10.15 13.34 4.62
C GLN A 156 -9.44 14.64 5.00
N ALA A 157 -8.21 14.58 5.49
CA ALA A 157 -7.43 15.76 5.85
C ALA A 157 -7.12 16.64 4.62
N MET A 158 -6.80 16.04 3.48
CA MET A 158 -6.59 16.76 2.22
C MET A 158 -7.88 17.39 1.70
N ALA A 159 -9.01 16.70 1.84
CA ALA A 159 -10.33 17.24 1.53
C ALA A 159 -10.63 18.46 2.42
N ALA A 160 -10.48 18.34 3.74
CA ALA A 160 -10.68 19.45 4.68
C ALA A 160 -9.78 20.66 4.37
N ASN A 161 -8.54 20.41 3.95
CA ASN A 161 -7.57 21.45 3.60
C ASN A 161 -7.71 22.02 2.17
N HIS A 162 -8.80 21.74 1.46
CA HIS A 162 -9.06 22.25 0.11
C HIS A 162 -8.07 21.76 -0.94
N LYS A 163 -7.58 20.52 -0.81
CA LYS A 163 -6.62 19.89 -1.73
C LYS A 163 -7.22 18.63 -2.38
N PRO A 164 -8.21 18.76 -3.30
CA PRO A 164 -8.95 17.62 -3.85
C PRO A 164 -8.06 16.64 -4.63
N ARG A 165 -7.08 17.14 -5.39
CA ARG A 165 -6.11 16.28 -6.12
C ARG A 165 -5.29 15.39 -5.18
N LEU A 166 -4.91 15.90 -4.01
CA LEU A 166 -4.19 15.10 -3.02
C LEU A 166 -5.12 14.12 -2.30
N ALA A 167 -6.36 14.53 -2.01
CA ALA A 167 -7.38 13.63 -1.47
C ALA A 167 -7.67 12.45 -2.42
N GLU A 168 -7.79 12.73 -3.72
CA GLU A 168 -7.93 11.74 -4.77
C GLU A 168 -6.73 10.79 -4.81
N SER A 169 -5.50 11.31 -4.72
CA SER A 169 -4.29 10.47 -4.70
C SER A 169 -4.25 9.50 -3.50
N SER A 170 -4.66 9.97 -2.31
CA SER A 170 -4.77 9.12 -1.12
C SER A 170 -5.88 8.08 -1.25
N LEU A 171 -7.01 8.41 -1.89
CA LEU A 171 -8.09 7.46 -2.18
C LEU A 171 -7.66 6.38 -3.18
N ARG A 172 -6.88 6.74 -4.21
CA ARG A 172 -6.32 5.75 -5.14
C ARG A 172 -5.38 4.78 -4.43
N ALA A 173 -4.50 5.29 -3.56
CA ALA A 173 -3.64 4.45 -2.74
C ALA A 173 -4.43 3.52 -1.81
N TYR A 174 -5.51 4.02 -1.20
CA TYR A 174 -6.44 3.21 -0.41
C TYR A 174 -7.06 2.07 -1.22
N THR A 175 -7.56 2.36 -2.43
CA THR A 175 -8.24 1.35 -3.29
C THR A 175 -7.28 0.20 -3.61
N ILE A 176 -6.03 0.52 -3.98
CA ILE A 176 -4.99 -0.47 -4.25
C ILE A 176 -4.73 -1.38 -3.03
N MET A 177 -4.68 -0.81 -1.82
CA MET A 177 -4.48 -1.58 -0.60
C MET A 177 -5.66 -2.50 -0.29
N VAL A 178 -6.90 -2.04 -0.49
CA VAL A 178 -8.10 -2.86 -0.26
C VAL A 178 -8.20 -4.00 -1.27
N ASP A 179 -7.82 -3.78 -2.53
CA ASP A 179 -7.77 -4.84 -3.54
C ASP A 179 -6.79 -5.96 -3.12
N ASP A 180 -5.61 -5.60 -2.60
CA ASP A 180 -4.62 -6.58 -2.10
C ASP A 180 -5.12 -7.34 -0.86
N VAL A 181 -5.83 -6.65 0.03
CA VAL A 181 -6.52 -7.26 1.17
C VAL A 181 -7.61 -8.22 0.70
N ALA A 182 -8.42 -7.85 -0.30
CA ALA A 182 -9.46 -8.70 -0.86
C ALA A 182 -8.89 -10.00 -1.46
N VAL A 183 -7.71 -9.91 -2.09
CA VAL A 183 -6.99 -11.09 -2.58
C VAL A 183 -6.52 -11.98 -1.43
N SER A 184 -6.06 -11.39 -0.33
CA SER A 184 -5.52 -12.10 0.83
C SER A 184 -6.61 -12.73 1.72
N LEU A 185 -7.80 -12.13 1.76
CA LEU A 185 -8.93 -12.57 2.60
C LEU A 185 -9.73 -13.75 2.02
N LYS A 186 -9.30 -14.37 0.91
CA LYS A 186 -9.98 -15.54 0.28
C LYS A 186 -10.12 -16.80 1.16
N SER A 187 -9.70 -16.76 2.43
CA SER A 187 -9.78 -17.86 3.38
C SER A 187 -11.07 -17.79 4.22
N PRO A 188 -11.69 -18.93 4.56
CA PRO A 188 -13.07 -19.00 5.08
C PRO A 188 -13.30 -18.46 6.51
N THR A 189 -12.27 -17.97 7.19
CA THR A 189 -12.39 -17.43 8.55
C THR A 189 -11.57 -16.16 8.70
N THR A 190 -12.22 -15.01 8.47
CA THR A 190 -11.59 -13.73 8.80
C THR A 190 -11.70 -13.48 10.32
N PRO A 191 -10.61 -13.06 10.98
CA PRO A 191 -10.65 -12.68 12.39
C PRO A 191 -11.66 -11.55 12.63
N LYS A 192 -12.36 -11.58 13.78
CA LYS A 192 -13.30 -10.50 14.17
C LYS A 192 -12.68 -9.11 14.06
N ALA A 193 -11.42 -8.96 14.46
CA ALA A 193 -10.68 -7.69 14.36
C ALA A 193 -10.61 -7.15 12.92
N ASN A 194 -10.52 -8.01 11.92
CA ASN A 194 -10.48 -7.59 10.51
C ASN A 194 -11.86 -7.12 10.04
N LYS A 195 -12.95 -7.75 10.52
CA LYS A 195 -14.32 -7.28 10.26
C LYS A 195 -14.58 -5.91 10.85
N ASP A 196 -14.21 -5.74 12.12
CA ASP A 196 -14.32 -4.46 12.82
C ASP A 196 -13.53 -3.37 12.08
N ALA A 197 -12.35 -3.72 11.54
CA ALA A 197 -11.56 -2.81 10.71
C ALA A 197 -12.24 -2.47 9.38
N LEU A 198 -12.79 -3.45 8.63
CA LEU A 198 -13.53 -3.21 7.38
C LEU A 198 -14.73 -2.27 7.60
N HIS A 199 -15.52 -2.50 8.65
CA HIS A 199 -16.62 -1.60 9.02
C HIS A 199 -16.12 -0.19 9.36
N ALA A 200 -14.99 -0.07 10.06
CA ALA A 200 -14.38 1.23 10.34
C ALA A 200 -13.90 1.94 9.07
N LEU A 201 -13.39 1.22 8.06
CA LEU A 201 -13.02 1.79 6.76
C LEU A 201 -14.25 2.33 6.03
N ARG A 202 -15.36 1.59 6.02
CA ARG A 202 -16.64 2.06 5.43
C ARG A 202 -17.10 3.37 6.05
N ALA A 203 -17.06 3.47 7.38
CA ALA A 203 -17.43 4.70 8.08
C ALA A 203 -16.53 5.90 7.71
N ARG A 204 -15.23 5.65 7.52
CA ARG A 204 -14.26 6.68 7.11
C ARG A 204 -14.44 7.12 5.65
N LEU A 205 -14.76 6.21 4.72
CA LEU A 205 -15.10 6.55 3.34
C LEU A 205 -16.27 7.55 3.29
N GLY A 206 -17.32 7.31 4.07
CA GLY A 206 -18.45 8.25 4.19
C GLY A 206 -18.07 9.59 4.83
N ALA A 207 -16.98 9.67 5.60
CA ALA A 207 -16.46 10.96 6.08
C ALA A 207 -15.71 11.72 4.98
N VAL A 208 -14.90 11.02 4.17
CA VAL A 208 -14.21 11.61 3.02
C VAL A 208 -15.20 12.14 1.99
N GLU A 209 -16.27 11.39 1.72
CA GLU A 209 -17.33 11.82 0.79
C GLU A 209 -18.03 13.10 1.28
N ARG A 210 -18.45 13.14 2.56
CA ARG A 210 -19.11 14.31 3.14
C ARG A 210 -18.25 15.57 3.07
N GLU A 211 -16.95 15.45 3.33
CA GLU A 211 -16.02 16.58 3.25
C GLU A 211 -15.86 17.12 1.81
N ASN A 212 -16.14 16.28 0.82
CA ASN A 212 -16.06 16.63 -0.61
C ASN A 212 -17.42 16.93 -1.25
N ALA A 213 -18.55 16.64 -0.60
CA ALA A 213 -19.89 16.70 -1.20
C ALA A 213 -20.34 18.12 -1.59
N ASN A 214 -19.85 19.15 -0.91
CA ASN A 214 -20.27 20.54 -1.10
C ASN A 214 -19.41 21.32 -2.11
N ARG A 215 -18.67 20.63 -2.99
CA ARG A 215 -17.68 21.27 -3.88
C ARG A 215 -18.00 20.90 -5.33
N ASP A 216 -18.23 21.89 -6.20
CA ASP A 216 -18.91 21.65 -7.48
C ASP A 216 -18.01 21.23 -8.65
N ASP A 217 -16.71 21.55 -8.67
CA ASP A 217 -15.97 21.48 -9.95
C ASP A 217 -14.94 20.32 -10.11
N ASP A 218 -14.45 19.68 -9.03
CA ASP A 218 -13.29 18.76 -9.11
C ASP A 218 -13.44 17.41 -8.35
N VAL A 219 -14.66 17.02 -7.97
CA VAL A 219 -14.90 15.83 -7.10
C VAL A 219 -15.56 14.64 -7.79
N ALA A 220 -15.78 14.69 -9.11
CA ALA A 220 -16.34 13.56 -9.85
C ALA A 220 -15.47 12.29 -9.72
N ALA A 221 -14.15 12.43 -9.84
CA ALA A 221 -13.21 11.32 -9.67
C ALA A 221 -13.24 10.77 -8.23
N ILE A 222 -13.33 11.65 -7.23
CA ILE A 222 -13.43 11.25 -5.82
C ILE A 222 -14.73 10.46 -5.57
N LYS A 223 -15.87 10.92 -6.10
CA LYS A 223 -17.15 10.21 -5.99
C LYS A 223 -17.09 8.83 -6.62
N GLN A 224 -16.48 8.71 -7.81
CA GLN A 224 -16.28 7.42 -8.47
C GLN A 224 -15.39 6.47 -7.65
N LEU A 225 -14.28 6.98 -7.11
CA LEU A 225 -13.38 6.18 -6.27
C LEU A 225 -14.05 5.72 -4.97
N VAL A 226 -14.83 6.59 -4.32
CA VAL A 226 -15.58 6.23 -3.11
C VAL A 226 -16.63 5.17 -3.42
N ALA A 227 -17.39 5.33 -4.50
CA ALA A 227 -18.39 4.34 -4.91
C ALA A 227 -17.75 2.97 -5.19
N ALA A 228 -16.68 2.94 -5.99
CA ALA A 228 -15.95 1.71 -6.29
C ALA A 228 -15.38 1.04 -5.04
N ALA A 229 -14.85 1.84 -4.10
CA ALA A 229 -14.35 1.36 -2.83
C ALA A 229 -15.45 0.74 -1.95
N VAL A 230 -16.63 1.36 -1.91
CA VAL A 230 -17.79 0.83 -1.17
C VAL A 230 -18.25 -0.50 -1.75
N ASP A 231 -18.36 -0.58 -3.08
CA ASP A 231 -18.73 -1.80 -3.79
C ASP A 231 -17.73 -2.95 -3.50
N GLU A 232 -16.43 -2.65 -3.47
CA GLU A 232 -15.40 -3.65 -3.17
C GLU A 232 -15.47 -4.12 -1.70
N LEU A 233 -15.71 -3.22 -0.73
CA LEU A 233 -15.95 -3.63 0.65
C LEU A 233 -17.19 -4.52 0.78
N ASP A 234 -18.28 -4.19 0.08
CA ASP A 234 -19.50 -5.01 0.04
C ASP A 234 -19.23 -6.39 -0.57
N ARG A 235 -18.38 -6.47 -1.60
CA ARG A 235 -17.95 -7.74 -2.21
C ARG A 235 -17.18 -8.61 -1.21
N ILE A 236 -16.28 -8.02 -0.42
CA ILE A 236 -15.51 -8.73 0.61
C ILE A 236 -16.44 -9.28 1.70
N GLU A 237 -17.40 -8.48 2.19
CA GLU A 237 -18.37 -8.91 3.22
C GLU A 237 -19.32 -10.01 2.71
N GLN A 238 -19.76 -9.94 1.45
CA GLN A 238 -20.64 -10.94 0.83
C GLN A 238 -19.94 -12.28 0.57
N GLN A 239 -18.68 -12.27 0.14
CA GLN A 239 -17.90 -13.51 -0.04
C GLN A 239 -17.72 -14.29 1.26
N GLU A 240 -17.74 -13.62 2.40
CA GLU A 240 -17.68 -14.27 3.70
C GLU A 240 -19.05 -14.82 4.17
N SER A 241 -20.13 -14.15 3.77
CA SER A 241 -21.51 -14.59 4.07
C SER A 241 -21.94 -15.80 3.23
N ALA A 242 -21.25 -16.05 2.10
CA ALA A 242 -21.40 -17.26 1.31
C ALA A 242 -20.83 -18.47 2.07
N THR A 243 -21.64 -18.99 2.99
CA THR A 243 -21.40 -20.26 3.67
C THR A 243 -21.14 -21.31 2.57
N PRO A 244 -20.01 -22.05 2.55
CA PRO A 244 -19.93 -23.23 1.70
C PRO A 244 -21.12 -24.11 2.06
N PRO A 245 -21.82 -24.75 1.10
CA PRO A 245 -22.89 -25.67 1.45
C PRO A 245 -22.33 -26.60 2.51
N THR A 246 -22.93 -26.57 3.69
CA THR A 246 -22.70 -27.62 4.67
C THR A 246 -22.97 -28.89 3.89
N LEU A 247 -21.91 -29.62 3.57
CA LEU A 247 -22.02 -31.02 3.22
C LEU A 247 -22.64 -31.64 4.47
N VAL A 248 -23.96 -31.64 4.51
CA VAL A 248 -24.73 -32.57 5.32
C VAL A 248 -24.36 -33.91 4.70
N VAL A 249 -23.27 -34.48 5.22
CA VAL A 249 -23.01 -35.91 5.09
C VAL A 249 -24.26 -36.54 5.66
N GLY A 250 -25.09 -37.05 4.74
CA GLY A 250 -26.33 -37.70 5.07
C GLY A 250 -26.07 -38.76 6.12
N GLU A 251 -26.95 -38.78 7.10
CA GLU A 251 -27.12 -39.89 8.04
C GLU A 251 -27.41 -41.16 7.22
N GLN A 252 -26.35 -41.88 6.84
CA GLN A 252 -26.46 -43.19 6.23
C GLN A 252 -25.53 -44.18 6.94
N ALA A 253 -26.20 -45.03 7.72
CA ALA A 253 -25.85 -46.38 8.09
C ALA A 253 -24.52 -46.59 8.83
N THR A 254 -24.67 -46.83 10.13
CA THR A 254 -23.77 -47.63 10.97
C THR A 254 -23.23 -48.85 10.20
N PRO A 255 -21.92 -48.97 9.98
CA PRO A 255 -21.30 -50.26 9.71
C PRO A 255 -21.18 -51.04 11.03
N ASP A 256 -21.57 -52.31 10.99
CA ASP A 256 -21.32 -53.31 12.04
C ASP A 256 -19.86 -53.24 12.56
N PRO A 257 -19.61 -53.38 13.87
CA PRO A 257 -18.24 -53.40 14.39
C PRO A 257 -17.51 -54.66 13.91
N THR A 258 -16.57 -54.49 12.98
CA THR A 258 -15.55 -55.49 12.63
C THR A 258 -14.63 -55.73 13.85
N PRO A 259 -14.27 -56.99 14.16
CA PRO A 259 -13.71 -57.37 15.45
C PRO A 259 -12.31 -56.80 15.72
N VAL A 260 -12.11 -56.40 16.98
CA VAL A 260 -10.82 -55.99 17.55
C VAL A 260 -9.83 -57.15 17.41
N VAL A 261 -8.80 -56.97 16.59
CA VAL A 261 -7.62 -57.85 16.59
C VAL A 261 -6.77 -57.51 17.81
N THR A 262 -6.79 -58.40 18.79
CA THR A 262 -5.93 -58.34 19.98
C THR A 262 -4.46 -58.42 19.55
N PRO A 263 -3.59 -57.46 19.93
CA PRO A 263 -2.16 -57.64 19.77
C PRO A 263 -1.65 -58.75 20.69
N LYS A 264 -1.08 -59.78 20.06
CA LYS A 264 -0.39 -60.91 20.70
C LYS A 264 0.78 -60.39 21.55
N PRO A 265 0.90 -60.78 22.83
CA PRO A 265 2.01 -60.35 23.67
C PRO A 265 3.34 -60.94 23.17
N THR A 266 4.31 -60.05 22.93
CA THR A 266 5.70 -60.39 22.65
C THR A 266 6.31 -61.13 23.85
N PRO A 267 6.98 -62.28 23.66
CA PRO A 267 7.62 -63.01 24.75
C PRO A 267 8.78 -62.22 25.35
N ARG A 268 8.74 -62.05 26.68
CA ARG A 268 9.87 -61.59 27.50
C ARG A 268 10.96 -62.66 27.46
N ALA A 269 12.19 -62.25 27.13
CA ALA A 269 13.36 -63.11 27.16
C ALA A 269 13.57 -63.71 28.56
N THR A 270 13.73 -65.02 28.60
CA THR A 270 14.14 -65.81 29.77
C THR A 270 15.63 -65.58 30.05
N PRO A 271 16.05 -65.43 31.31
CA PRO A 271 17.45 -65.51 31.70
C PRO A 271 17.90 -66.96 31.60
N THR A 272 19.04 -67.20 30.95
CA THR A 272 19.76 -68.48 30.97
C THR A 272 20.39 -68.64 32.35
N ASP A 273 19.77 -69.48 33.18
CA ASP A 273 20.37 -70.06 34.39
C ASP A 273 20.55 -71.55 34.08
N ASP A 274 21.79 -71.94 33.79
CA ASP A 274 22.19 -73.31 33.55
C ASP A 274 23.12 -73.67 34.71
N GLY A 275 22.52 -74.29 35.72
CA GLY A 275 23.20 -74.88 36.86
C GLY A 275 23.56 -76.33 36.60
N ASP A 276 24.67 -76.72 37.20
CA ASP A 276 25.09 -78.06 37.57
C ASP A 276 25.80 -78.95 36.54
N ARG A 277 27.12 -79.03 36.75
CA ARG A 277 27.85 -80.29 36.63
C ARG A 277 28.54 -80.61 37.96
N HIS A 278 28.09 -81.71 38.55
CA HIS A 278 28.63 -82.37 39.73
C HIS A 278 30.08 -82.88 39.56
N GLU A 279 30.83 -82.75 40.66
CA GLU A 279 31.80 -83.69 41.29
C GLU A 279 32.85 -84.44 40.45
N HIS A 280 34.12 -84.26 40.81
CA HIS A 280 34.88 -85.35 41.46
C HIS A 280 36.12 -84.84 42.23
N ARG A 281 36.33 -85.52 43.34
CA ARG A 281 37.38 -85.44 44.36
C ARG A 281 38.55 -86.35 43.99
N ASP A 282 39.78 -85.85 44.12
CA ASP A 282 40.93 -86.45 44.85
C ASP A 282 42.18 -85.55 44.70
#